data_AF-A0A947CNP5-F1
#
_entry.id   AF-A0A947CNP5-F1
#
_cell.length_a   1.000
_cell.length_b   1.000
_cell.length_c   1.000
_cell.angle_alpha   90.00
_cell.angle_beta   90.00
_cell.angle_gamma   90.00
#
_symmetry.space_group_name_H-M   'P 1'
#
loop_
_entity.id
_entity.type
_entity.pdbx_description
1 polymer ?
#
loop_
_entity_poly.entity_id
_entity_poly.type
_entity_poly.pdbx_seq_one_letter_code
_entity_poly.pdbx_strand_id
1 'polypeptide(L)'
;MSVRLISLMVVLSTAACEPPLPARGLPPLQTQRRPAVAPNLRVLWFPGEKLVWQVHSKTMQVGTAVLATQGTPPRVRSQFLPERWLRAVRALHHDLVTSGQPVRDVHTLHSLLGWLRAWSHPDNRPALVQARFGKQRYRVEVSTPSLEAGDYGRLRVELIAHANDDERIEASLWLTNDSKRSPVRIDIRLGARRITATLITDR
;
A
#
# COMPACT_ATOMS: atom_id res chain seq x y z
N MET A 1 -4.39 13.48 19.38
CA MET A 1 -4.12 12.91 18.03
C MET A 1 -4.32 11.41 18.12
N SER A 2 -5.23 10.81 17.35
CA SER A 2 -5.48 9.37 17.43
C SER A 2 -4.25 8.61 16.94
N VAL A 3 -3.67 7.76 17.79
CA VAL A 3 -2.51 6.88 17.49
C VAL A 3 -2.71 6.09 16.19
N ARG A 4 -3.97 5.81 15.80
CA ARG A 4 -4.32 5.11 14.57
C ARG A 4 -3.92 5.85 13.29
N LEU A 5 -3.96 7.19 13.29
CA LEU A 5 -3.65 8.01 12.11
C LEU A 5 -2.13 8.03 11.83
N ILE A 6 -1.32 8.09 12.88
CA ILE A 6 0.15 8.06 12.78
C ILE A 6 0.62 6.70 12.27
N SER A 7 0.03 5.60 12.77
CA SER A 7 0.37 4.26 12.30
C SER A 7 0.00 4.04 10.83
N LEU A 8 -1.14 4.57 10.37
CA LEU A 8 -1.54 4.52 8.95
C LEU A 8 -0.52 5.26 8.05
N MET A 9 -0.03 6.41 8.52
CA MET A 9 0.97 7.22 7.82
C MET A 9 2.33 6.53 7.67
N VAL A 10 2.84 5.91 8.75
CA VAL A 10 4.13 5.20 8.70
C VAL A 10 4.06 4.02 7.73
N VAL A 11 2.91 3.35 7.67
CA VAL A 11 2.70 2.24 6.73
C VAL A 11 2.61 2.74 5.27
N LEU A 12 1.94 3.86 5.01
CA LEU A 12 1.83 4.38 3.65
C LEU A 12 3.18 4.87 3.08
N SER A 13 4.02 5.43 3.94
CA SER A 13 5.35 5.93 3.56
C SER A 13 6.35 4.81 3.25
N THR A 14 6.11 3.58 3.73
CA THR A 14 7.09 2.49 3.69
C THR A 14 6.92 1.51 2.54
N ALA A 15 5.72 1.35 1.97
CA ALA A 15 5.51 0.51 0.79
C ALA A 15 5.93 1.19 -0.55
N ALA A 16 6.51 2.38 -0.43
CA ALA A 16 6.95 3.24 -1.52
C ALA A 16 8.24 2.82 -2.21
N CYS A 17 9.12 2.09 -1.54
CA CYS A 17 10.51 1.91 -2.01
C CYS A 17 10.83 0.49 -2.52
N GLU A 18 9.83 -0.36 -2.73
CA GLU A 18 10.03 -1.74 -3.20
C GLU A 18 10.24 -1.79 -4.74
N PRO A 19 11.15 -2.60 -5.30
CA PRO A 19 11.29 -2.77 -6.74
C PRO A 19 10.04 -3.42 -7.37
N PRO A 20 9.61 -3.01 -8.58
CA PRO A 20 8.42 -3.57 -9.22
C PRO A 20 8.60 -5.06 -9.51
N LEU A 21 7.63 -5.88 -9.10
CA LEU A 21 7.52 -7.27 -9.57
C LEU A 21 7.09 -7.26 -11.05
N PRO A 22 7.64 -8.13 -11.91
CA PRO A 22 7.25 -8.19 -13.31
C PRO A 22 5.78 -8.63 -13.42
N ALA A 23 4.91 -7.71 -13.84
CA ALA A 23 3.50 -8.00 -14.10
C ALA A 23 3.35 -8.63 -15.50
N ARG A 24 2.84 -9.87 -15.54
CA ARG A 24 2.35 -10.48 -16.78
C ARG A 24 1.02 -9.80 -17.13
N GLY A 25 0.91 -9.22 -18.32
CA GLY A 25 -0.32 -8.57 -18.78
C GLY A 25 -1.52 -9.49 -18.63
N LEU A 26 -2.61 -8.99 -18.04
CA LEU A 26 -3.83 -9.75 -17.92
C LEU A 26 -4.38 -10.03 -19.33
N PRO A 27 -4.83 -11.27 -19.61
CA PRO A 27 -5.38 -11.60 -20.93
C PRO A 27 -6.61 -10.72 -21.23
N PRO A 28 -6.86 -10.40 -22.51
CA PRO A 28 -7.98 -9.56 -22.91
C PRO A 28 -9.30 -10.14 -22.40
N LEU A 29 -10.16 -9.27 -21.85
CA LEU A 29 -11.47 -9.66 -21.33
C LEU A 29 -12.36 -10.14 -22.48
N GLN A 30 -12.51 -11.46 -22.60
CA GLN A 30 -13.69 -12.03 -23.24
C GLN A 30 -14.91 -11.62 -22.39
N THR A 31 -15.93 -11.03 -23.01
CA THR A 31 -17.23 -10.81 -22.35
C THR A 31 -17.87 -12.18 -22.10
N GLN A 32 -17.48 -12.79 -20.98
CA GLN A 32 -17.94 -14.09 -20.55
C GLN A 32 -19.09 -13.91 -19.55
N ARG A 33 -20.24 -14.49 -19.89
CA ARG A 33 -21.40 -14.68 -19.00
C ARG A 33 -20.91 -15.27 -17.68
N ARG A 34 -21.11 -14.55 -16.57
CA ARG A 34 -20.58 -14.82 -15.22
C ARG A 34 -20.47 -16.32 -14.90
N PRO A 35 -19.25 -16.90 -14.94
CA PRO A 35 -18.97 -18.13 -14.20
C PRO A 35 -18.69 -17.74 -12.75
N ALA A 36 -19.27 -18.46 -11.81
CA ALA A 36 -19.07 -18.25 -10.38
C ALA A 36 -17.68 -18.75 -9.92
N VAL A 37 -16.58 -18.18 -10.41
CA VAL A 37 -15.23 -18.47 -9.89
C VAL A 37 -14.37 -17.20 -9.98
N ALA A 38 -13.93 -16.68 -8.84
CA ALA A 38 -13.00 -15.56 -8.76
C ALA A 38 -11.60 -15.97 -9.26
N PRO A 39 -10.88 -15.13 -10.01
CA PRO A 39 -9.51 -15.42 -10.41
C PRO A 39 -8.58 -15.35 -9.19
N ASN A 40 -7.99 -16.48 -8.82
CA ASN A 40 -6.99 -16.60 -7.76
C ASN A 40 -5.68 -15.90 -8.17
N LEU A 41 -5.55 -14.60 -7.91
CA LEU A 41 -4.26 -13.91 -7.91
C LEU A 41 -3.48 -14.32 -6.64
N ARG A 42 -2.76 -15.45 -6.72
CA ARG A 42 -1.81 -15.86 -5.67
C ARG A 42 -0.55 -15.01 -5.80
N VAL A 43 -0.34 -14.09 -4.86
CA VAL A 43 0.99 -13.50 -4.64
C VAL A 43 1.89 -14.64 -4.18
N LEU A 44 2.80 -15.09 -5.05
CA LEU A 44 3.74 -16.17 -4.79
C LEU A 44 4.88 -15.63 -3.91
N TRP A 45 4.76 -15.87 -2.61
CA TRP A 45 5.84 -15.69 -1.65
C TRP A 45 6.52 -17.05 -1.43
N PHE A 46 7.84 -17.12 -1.57
CA PHE A 46 8.57 -18.36 -1.30
C PHE A 46 8.84 -18.48 0.21
N PRO A 47 8.73 -19.68 0.81
CA PRO A 47 9.06 -19.87 2.22
C PRO A 47 10.51 -19.47 2.53
N GLY A 48 10.72 -18.62 3.54
CA GLY A 48 12.04 -18.17 3.97
C GLY A 48 12.52 -16.86 3.36
N GLU A 49 11.77 -16.26 2.43
CA GLU A 49 12.06 -14.92 1.92
C GLU A 49 11.95 -13.85 3.01
N LYS A 50 12.89 -12.92 2.99
CA LYS A 50 12.96 -11.81 3.94
C LYS A 50 13.31 -10.52 3.21
N LEU A 51 12.37 -9.58 3.23
CA LEU A 51 12.58 -8.21 2.79
C LEU A 51 12.88 -7.35 4.02
N VAL A 52 13.95 -6.55 3.96
CA VAL A 52 14.37 -5.65 5.03
C VAL A 52 14.64 -4.28 4.45
N TRP A 53 14.11 -3.23 5.05
CA TRP A 53 14.39 -1.86 4.60
C TRP A 53 14.39 -0.86 5.74
N GLN A 54 15.19 0.19 5.58
CA GLN A 54 15.28 1.31 6.51
C GLN A 54 14.15 2.30 6.23
N VAL A 55 13.54 2.81 7.29
CA VAL A 55 12.46 3.79 7.23
C VAL A 55 13.00 5.10 7.73
N HIS A 56 12.87 6.15 6.93
CA HIS A 56 13.36 7.49 7.23
C HIS A 56 12.20 8.47 7.39
N SER A 57 12.39 9.47 8.25
CA SER A 57 11.56 10.67 8.33
C SER A 57 12.46 11.88 8.13
N LYS A 58 12.25 12.62 7.04
CA LYS A 58 13.22 13.61 6.53
C LYS A 58 14.57 12.94 6.32
N THR A 59 15.62 13.39 7.01
CA THR A 59 16.98 12.84 6.95
C THR A 59 17.29 11.82 8.05
N MET A 60 16.35 11.57 8.97
CA MET A 60 16.59 10.71 10.13
C MET A 60 15.98 9.33 9.94
N GLN A 61 16.78 8.28 10.12
CA GLN A 61 16.27 6.92 10.21
C GLN A 61 15.40 6.79 11.47
N VAL A 62 14.16 6.32 11.28
CA VAL A 62 13.20 6.08 12.36
C VAL A 62 13.05 4.59 12.69
N GLY A 63 13.50 3.70 11.81
CA GLY A 63 13.53 2.27 12.10
C GLY A 63 13.82 1.41 10.89
N THR A 64 13.59 0.11 11.04
CA THR A 64 13.73 -0.90 10.00
C THR A 64 12.44 -1.70 9.92
N ALA A 65 11.82 -1.73 8.74
CA ALA A 65 10.71 -2.62 8.46
C ALA A 65 11.25 -3.95 7.91
N VAL A 66 10.68 -5.04 8.40
CA VAL A 66 11.04 -6.41 8.01
C VAL A 66 9.76 -7.13 7.61
N LEU A 67 9.73 -7.67 6.40
CA LEU A 67 8.67 -8.55 5.93
C LEU A 67 9.29 -9.91 5.65
N ALA A 68 8.90 -10.94 6.40
CA ALA A 68 9.46 -12.27 6.29
C ALA A 68 8.36 -13.30 6.07
N THR A 69 8.63 -14.30 5.24
CA THR A 69 7.76 -15.47 5.10
C THR A 69 8.29 -16.58 6.00
N GLN A 70 7.40 -17.18 6.79
CA GLN A 70 7.76 -18.23 7.73
C GLN A 70 6.82 -19.42 7.62
N GLY A 71 7.39 -20.63 7.70
CA GLY A 71 6.67 -21.88 7.78
C GLY A 71 6.06 -22.38 6.46
N THR A 72 5.35 -23.50 6.56
CA THR A 72 4.59 -24.12 5.48
C THR A 72 3.22 -24.51 6.05
N PRO A 73 2.11 -23.92 5.59
CA PRO A 73 2.00 -22.93 4.51
C PRO A 73 2.69 -21.59 4.86
N PRO A 74 3.16 -20.84 3.85
CA PRO A 74 3.88 -19.59 4.06
C PRO A 74 2.99 -18.58 4.80
N ARG A 75 3.46 -18.12 5.96
CA ARG A 75 2.86 -17.01 6.71
C ARG A 75 3.71 -15.78 6.52
N VAL A 76 3.08 -14.68 6.11
CA VAL A 76 3.78 -13.39 5.99
C VAL A 76 3.76 -12.70 7.35
N ARG A 77 4.95 -12.41 7.88
CA ARG A 77 5.16 -11.67 9.12
C ARG A 77 5.80 -10.33 8.80
N SER A 78 5.09 -9.26 9.12
CA SER A 78 5.61 -7.89 9.06
C SER A 78 5.99 -7.44 10.47
N GLN A 79 7.18 -6.87 10.61
CA GLN A 79 7.71 -6.30 11.84
C GLN A 79 8.24 -4.91 11.54
N PHE A 80 8.06 -3.98 12.48
CA PHE A 80 8.75 -2.71 12.48
C PHE A 80 9.65 -2.62 13.70
N LEU A 81 10.94 -2.45 13.45
CA LEU A 81 12.00 -2.35 14.45
C LEU A 81 12.38 -0.87 14.58
N PRO A 82 11.83 -0.13 15.55
CA PRO A 82 12.20 1.28 15.73
C PRO A 82 13.68 1.41 16.09
N GLU A 83 14.28 2.53 15.67
CA GLU A 83 15.62 2.95 16.08
C GLU A 83 15.75 3.01 17.61
N ARG A 84 16.97 2.81 18.14
CA ARG A 84 17.17 2.62 19.59
C ARG A 84 16.61 3.76 20.44
N TRP A 85 16.70 5.00 19.95
CA TRP A 85 16.19 6.19 20.63
C TRP A 85 14.65 6.31 20.60
N LEU A 86 13.97 5.69 19.62
CA LEU A 86 12.50 5.63 19.53
C LEU A 86 11.88 4.52 20.39
N ARG A 87 12.67 3.56 20.90
CA ARG A 87 12.15 2.49 21.77
C ARG A 87 11.55 2.99 23.10
N ALA A 88 11.96 4.17 23.56
CA ALA A 88 11.35 4.84 24.70
C ALA A 88 9.87 5.20 24.44
N VAL A 89 9.51 5.41 23.17
CA VAL A 89 8.13 5.61 22.71
C VAL A 89 7.50 4.23 22.47
N ARG A 90 7.22 3.51 23.55
CA ARG A 90 6.77 2.10 23.62
C ARG A 90 5.50 1.72 22.82
N ALA A 91 4.84 2.64 22.11
CA ALA A 91 3.50 2.44 21.57
C ALA A 91 3.41 1.91 20.12
N LEU A 92 4.53 1.73 19.40
CA LEU A 92 4.53 1.38 17.96
C LEU A 92 5.07 -0.02 17.63
N HIS A 93 5.09 -0.95 18.58
CA HIS A 93 5.33 -2.36 18.24
C HIS A 93 4.05 -2.95 17.62
N HIS A 94 4.05 -3.09 16.29
CA HIS A 94 3.03 -3.85 15.58
C HIS A 94 3.68 -5.02 14.85
N ASP A 95 3.51 -6.22 15.41
CA ASP A 95 3.71 -7.47 14.69
C ASP A 95 2.41 -7.77 13.93
N LEU A 96 2.46 -7.70 12.60
CA LEU A 96 1.33 -8.08 11.75
C LEU A 96 1.65 -9.44 11.13
N VAL A 97 0.94 -10.47 11.60
CA VAL A 97 0.99 -11.81 11.02
C VAL A 97 -0.24 -12.00 10.14
N THR A 98 -0.03 -12.25 8.84
CA THR A 98 -1.12 -12.57 7.91
C THR A 98 -1.05 -14.06 7.58
N SER A 99 -2.12 -14.79 7.90
CA SER A 99 -2.24 -16.24 7.64
C SER A 99 -2.76 -16.50 6.21
N GLY A 100 -2.13 -17.44 5.50
CA GLY A 100 -2.45 -17.82 4.11
C GLY A 100 -3.69 -18.69 3.93
N GLN A 101 -4.76 -18.44 4.69
CA GLN A 101 -6.08 -19.02 4.37
C GLN A 101 -6.64 -18.32 3.11
N PRO A 102 -7.54 -18.95 2.34
CA PRO A 102 -8.19 -18.32 1.19
C PRO A 102 -9.13 -17.22 1.69
N VAL A 103 -8.61 -16.01 1.84
CA VAL A 103 -9.38 -14.83 2.23
C VAL A 103 -9.97 -14.25 0.96
N ARG A 104 -11.29 -14.03 0.94
CA ARG A 104 -11.92 -13.10 -0.02
C ARG A 104 -11.16 -11.77 0.06
N ASP A 105 -10.43 -11.42 -0.99
CA ASP A 105 -9.36 -10.41 -1.10
C ASP A 105 -9.45 -9.16 -0.20
N VAL A 106 -9.02 -9.28 1.06
CA VAL A 106 -8.85 -8.13 1.96
C VAL A 106 -7.37 -7.79 2.09
N HIS A 107 -6.97 -6.67 1.51
CA HIS A 107 -5.61 -6.16 1.56
C HIS A 107 -5.29 -5.56 2.93
N THR A 108 -4.08 -5.75 3.44
CA THR A 108 -3.51 -4.79 4.41
C THR A 108 -3.17 -3.48 3.71
N LEU A 109 -2.97 -2.39 4.45
CA LEU A 109 -2.54 -1.11 3.87
C LEU A 109 -1.24 -1.25 3.05
N HIS A 110 -0.27 -2.05 3.52
CA HIS A 110 0.95 -2.36 2.78
C HIS A 110 0.64 -3.07 1.45
N SER A 111 -0.14 -4.15 1.49
CA SER A 111 -0.48 -4.88 0.26
C SER A 111 -1.38 -4.08 -0.69
N LEU A 112 -2.17 -3.13 -0.17
CA LEU A 112 -2.96 -2.21 -0.98
C LEU A 112 -2.04 -1.28 -1.77
N LEU A 113 -0.97 -0.76 -1.15
CA LEU A 113 0.00 0.06 -1.86
C LEU A 113 0.79 -0.72 -2.91
N GLY A 114 1.22 -1.94 -2.59
CA GLY A 114 1.85 -2.82 -3.59
C GLY A 114 0.91 -3.08 -4.78
N TRP A 115 -0.36 -3.35 -4.50
CA TRP A 115 -1.39 -3.52 -5.53
C TRP A 115 -1.61 -2.24 -6.34
N LEU A 116 -1.70 -1.07 -5.72
CA LEU A 116 -1.89 0.22 -6.39
C LEU A 116 -0.76 0.55 -7.35
N ARG A 117 0.49 0.26 -6.97
CA ARG A 117 1.65 0.47 -7.83
C ARG A 117 1.55 -0.39 -9.09
N ALA A 118 1.22 -1.67 -8.94
CA ALA A 118 1.01 -2.57 -10.07
C ALA A 118 -0.21 -2.16 -10.93
N TRP A 119 -1.24 -1.60 -10.32
CA TRP A 119 -2.47 -1.16 -10.97
C TRP A 119 -2.37 0.25 -11.59
N SER A 120 -1.30 1.01 -11.37
CA SER A 120 -1.23 2.42 -11.78
C SER A 120 -1.01 2.70 -13.28
N HIS A 121 -1.33 1.76 -14.18
CA HIS A 121 -1.23 2.01 -15.62
C HIS A 121 -2.28 3.02 -16.11
N PRO A 122 -1.95 4.00 -16.96
CA PRO A 122 -2.92 4.99 -17.48
C PRO A 122 -4.20 4.38 -18.07
N ASP A 123 -4.07 3.23 -18.72
CA ASP A 123 -5.19 2.54 -19.36
C ASP A 123 -6.06 1.72 -18.40
N ASN A 124 -5.70 1.66 -17.12
CA ASN A 124 -6.48 0.88 -16.15
C ASN A 124 -7.77 1.61 -15.77
N ARG A 125 -8.86 0.83 -15.75
CA ARG A 125 -10.20 1.30 -15.40
C ARG A 125 -10.37 1.36 -13.88
N PRO A 126 -11.25 2.22 -13.34
CA PRO A 126 -11.51 2.32 -11.90
C PRO A 126 -11.78 0.97 -11.25
N ALA A 127 -11.39 0.84 -9.98
CA ALA A 127 -11.44 -0.43 -9.27
C ALA A 127 -11.96 -0.25 -7.84
N LEU A 128 -12.49 -1.35 -7.29
CA LEU A 128 -12.94 -1.44 -5.91
C LEU A 128 -12.12 -2.51 -5.18
N VAL A 129 -11.50 -2.12 -4.08
CA VAL A 129 -10.63 -3.00 -3.28
C VAL A 129 -11.04 -2.96 -1.82
N GLN A 130 -11.00 -4.09 -1.13
CA GLN A 130 -11.18 -4.12 0.32
C GLN A 130 -9.82 -4.05 1.01
N ALA A 131 -9.71 -3.16 1.99
CA ALA A 131 -8.54 -3.07 2.84
C ALA A 131 -8.89 -3.27 4.32
N ARG A 132 -7.93 -3.71 5.13
CA ARG A 132 -8.06 -3.85 6.57
C ARG A 132 -6.88 -3.17 7.24
N PHE A 133 -7.19 -2.35 8.23
CA PHE A 133 -6.21 -1.70 9.08
C PHE A 133 -6.68 -1.78 10.54
N GLY A 134 -5.85 -2.36 11.41
CA GLY A 134 -6.28 -2.75 12.75
C GLY A 134 -7.48 -3.70 12.72
N LYS A 135 -8.54 -3.34 13.46
CA LYS A 135 -9.82 -4.09 13.50
C LYS A 135 -10.86 -3.59 12.48
N GLN A 136 -10.55 -2.55 11.72
CA GLN A 136 -11.48 -1.91 10.78
C GLN A 136 -11.24 -2.41 9.36
N ARG A 137 -12.34 -2.57 8.61
CA ARG A 137 -12.33 -2.82 7.17
C ARG A 137 -12.72 -1.54 6.44
N TYR A 138 -12.09 -1.35 5.30
CA TYR A 138 -12.26 -0.19 4.45
C TYR A 138 -12.66 -0.68 3.06
N ARG A 139 -13.67 -0.02 2.50
CA ARG A 139 -13.98 -0.11 1.07
C ARG A 139 -13.19 0.99 0.38
N VAL A 140 -12.27 0.63 -0.51
CA VAL A 140 -11.39 1.56 -1.21
C VAL A 140 -11.79 1.64 -2.66
N GLU A 141 -12.28 2.79 -3.08
CA GLU A 141 -12.57 3.14 -4.46
C GLU A 141 -11.33 3.78 -5.06
N VAL A 142 -10.90 3.30 -6.22
CA VAL A 142 -9.65 3.72 -6.87
C VAL A 142 -9.99 4.27 -8.25
N SER A 143 -9.64 5.53 -8.50
CA SER A 143 -9.91 6.20 -9.77
C SER A 143 -8.86 5.86 -10.83
N THR A 144 -9.24 5.98 -12.11
CA THR A 144 -8.33 5.82 -13.25
C THR A 144 -7.04 6.64 -13.03
N PRO A 145 -5.85 6.03 -13.19
CA PRO A 145 -4.60 6.76 -13.12
C PRO A 145 -4.58 7.85 -14.19
N SER A 146 -4.27 9.08 -13.78
CA SER A 146 -4.22 10.23 -14.68
C SER A 146 -2.81 10.80 -14.74
N LEU A 147 -2.41 11.31 -15.90
CA LEU A 147 -1.17 12.09 -16.01
C LEU A 147 -1.41 13.47 -15.41
N GLU A 148 -0.52 13.92 -14.53
CA GLU A 148 -0.62 15.23 -13.93
C GLU A 148 -0.24 16.33 -14.94
N ALA A 149 -1.11 17.33 -15.10
CA ALA A 149 -0.85 18.44 -16.00
C ALA A 149 0.33 19.29 -15.50
N GLY A 150 1.32 19.52 -16.36
CA GLY A 150 2.48 20.35 -16.06
C GLY A 150 3.64 19.63 -15.37
N ASP A 151 3.47 18.37 -14.96
CA ASP A 151 4.54 17.52 -14.42
C ASP A 151 4.69 16.28 -15.30
N TYR A 152 5.34 16.48 -16.44
CA TYR A 152 5.53 15.48 -17.51
C TYR A 152 6.30 14.28 -16.97
N GLY A 153 5.56 13.30 -16.45
CA GLY A 153 6.16 12.09 -15.91
C GLY A 153 5.61 11.64 -14.57
N ARG A 154 4.50 12.21 -14.08
CA ARG A 154 3.84 11.69 -12.87
C ARG A 154 2.44 11.17 -13.17
N LEU A 155 2.15 10.02 -12.57
CA LEU A 155 0.84 9.39 -12.55
C LEU A 155 0.18 9.66 -11.21
N ARG A 156 -1.02 10.21 -11.24
CA ARG A 156 -1.84 10.46 -10.07
C ARG A 156 -2.96 9.42 -10.01
N VAL A 157 -3.03 8.74 -8.87
CA VAL A 157 -4.13 7.82 -8.53
C VAL A 157 -4.87 8.42 -7.35
N GLU A 158 -6.19 8.61 -7.49
CA GLU A 158 -7.03 9.06 -6.37
C GLU A 158 -7.74 7.85 -5.76
N LEU A 159 -7.91 7.92 -4.44
CA LEU A 159 -8.53 6.87 -3.66
C LEU A 159 -9.53 7.46 -2.68
N ILE A 160 -10.64 6.78 -2.51
CA ILE A 160 -11.63 7.09 -1.47
C ILE A 160 -11.82 5.83 -0.64
N ALA A 161 -11.38 5.88 0.62
CA ALA A 161 -11.58 4.82 1.57
C ALA A 161 -12.75 5.17 2.51
N HIS A 162 -13.72 4.27 2.58
CA HIS A 162 -14.87 4.38 3.47
C HIS A 162 -14.65 3.49 4.69
N ALA A 163 -14.69 4.08 5.89
CA ALA A 163 -14.57 3.39 7.17
C ALA A 163 -15.92 3.45 7.88
N ASN A 164 -16.69 2.35 7.84
CA ASN A 164 -18.13 2.37 8.17
C ASN A 164 -18.90 3.41 7.31
N ASP A 165 -20.20 3.61 7.54
CA ASP A 165 -21.03 4.40 6.61
C ASP A 165 -20.74 5.93 6.65
N ASP A 166 -20.08 6.45 7.69
CA ASP A 166 -19.95 7.91 7.91
C ASP A 166 -18.55 8.50 7.74
N GLU A 167 -17.46 7.71 7.77
CA GLU A 167 -16.10 8.25 7.72
C GLU A 167 -15.46 8.04 6.33
N ARG A 168 -15.18 9.17 5.65
CA ARG A 168 -14.54 9.20 4.33
C ARG A 168 -13.10 9.70 4.45
N ILE A 169 -12.17 8.86 4.01
CA ILE A 169 -10.75 9.19 3.86
C ILE A 169 -10.45 9.33 2.38
N GLU A 170 -9.99 10.49 1.96
CA GLU A 170 -9.53 10.70 0.59
C GLU A 170 -8.01 10.61 0.57
N ALA A 171 -7.45 9.91 -0.42
CA ALA A 171 -6.03 9.89 -0.65
C ALA A 171 -5.72 10.15 -2.12
N SER A 172 -4.57 10.75 -2.37
CA SER A 172 -3.98 10.87 -3.70
C SER A 172 -2.55 10.39 -3.63
N LEU A 173 -2.18 9.55 -4.59
CA LEU A 173 -0.86 8.96 -4.72
C LEU A 173 -0.27 9.41 -6.06
N TRP A 174 0.87 10.08 -6.00
CA TRP A 174 1.64 10.43 -7.19
C TRP A 174 2.79 9.47 -7.33
N LEU A 175 2.92 8.88 -8.50
CA LEU A 175 3.92 7.88 -8.86
C LEU A 175 4.74 8.39 -10.04
N THR A 176 6.00 7.98 -10.15
CA THR A 176 6.77 8.15 -11.38
C THR A 176 6.06 7.45 -12.55
N ASN A 177 6.14 8.03 -13.73
CA ASN A 177 5.64 7.44 -14.97
C ASN A 177 6.69 6.54 -15.64
N ASP A 178 7.53 5.88 -14.85
CA ASP A 178 8.41 4.82 -15.29
C ASP A 178 7.85 3.45 -14.88
N SER A 179 8.45 2.36 -15.37
CA SER A 179 8.01 1.00 -15.02
C SER A 179 8.07 0.69 -13.52
N LYS A 180 8.80 1.48 -12.72
CA LYS A 180 8.92 1.30 -11.27
C LYS A 180 7.75 1.87 -10.49
N ARG A 181 7.05 2.87 -11.05
CA ARG A 181 5.89 3.51 -10.42
C ARG A 181 6.20 3.86 -8.96
N SER A 182 7.35 4.47 -8.74
CA SER A 182 7.85 4.87 -7.44
C SER A 182 7.03 6.06 -6.94
N PRO A 183 6.40 5.99 -5.76
CA PRO A 183 5.67 7.12 -5.21
C PRO A 183 6.58 8.30 -4.90
N VAL A 184 6.13 9.45 -5.38
CA VAL A 184 6.78 10.75 -5.24
C VAL A 184 6.04 11.61 -4.24
N ARG A 185 4.72 11.44 -4.13
CA ARG A 185 3.89 12.19 -3.19
C ARG A 185 2.70 11.37 -2.74
N ILE A 186 2.31 11.57 -1.50
CA ILE A 186 1.06 11.06 -0.93
C ILE A 186 0.36 12.24 -0.27
N ASP A 187 -0.92 12.39 -0.53
CA ASP A 187 -1.79 13.36 0.13
C ASP A 187 -2.99 12.63 0.69
N ILE A 188 -3.33 12.89 1.95
CA ILE A 188 -4.42 12.23 2.67
C ILE A 188 -5.28 13.30 3.31
N ARG A 189 -6.59 13.24 3.07
CA ARG A 189 -7.58 14.14 3.66
C ARG A 189 -8.58 13.36 4.48
N LEU A 190 -8.90 13.91 5.65
CA LEU A 190 -9.93 13.41 6.56
C LEU A 190 -10.74 14.60 7.08
N GLY A 191 -11.89 14.85 6.44
CA GLY A 191 -12.66 16.08 6.64
C GLY A 191 -11.81 17.33 6.37
N ALA A 192 -11.71 18.23 7.35
CA ALA A 192 -10.89 19.44 7.27
C ALA A 192 -9.38 19.19 7.46
N ARG A 193 -8.95 17.99 7.86
CA ARG A 193 -7.53 17.68 8.10
C ARG A 193 -6.89 17.19 6.82
N ARG A 194 -5.65 17.61 6.58
CA ARG A 194 -4.84 17.21 5.43
C ARG A 194 -3.43 16.86 5.88
N ILE A 195 -2.87 15.81 5.32
CA ILE A 195 -1.47 15.46 5.49
C ILE A 195 -0.86 15.18 4.13
N THR A 196 0.25 15.83 3.84
CA THR A 196 1.00 15.63 2.59
C THR A 196 2.42 15.17 2.93
N ALA A 197 2.89 14.14 2.25
CA ALA A 197 4.26 13.67 2.27
C ALA A 197 4.80 13.67 0.84
N THR A 198 6.00 14.21 0.65
CA THR A 198 6.67 14.27 -0.67
C THR A 198 8.06 13.69 -0.52
N LEU A 199 8.46 12.85 -1.48
CA LEU A 199 9.81 12.36 -1.59
C LEU A 199 10.73 13.51 -1.99
N ILE A 200 11.69 13.84 -1.14
CA ILE A 200 12.76 14.79 -1.45
C ILE A 200 13.94 13.94 -1.92
N THR A 201 14.35 14.16 -3.17
CA THR A 201 15.56 13.56 -3.74
C THR A 201 16.64 14.63 -3.76
N ASP A 202 17.72 14.41 -3.02
CA ASP A 202 18.91 15.26 -3.12
C ASP A 202 19.48 15.11 -4.53
N ARG A 203 19.55 16.21 -5.27
CA ARG A 203 20.17 16.27 -6.60
C ARG A 203 21.67 16.45 -6.47
#